data_AF-A0A1I8I6E6-F1
#
_entry.id   AF-A0A1I8I6E6-F1
#
_cell.length_a   1.000
_cell.length_b   1.000
_cell.length_c   1.000
_cell.angle_alpha   90.00
_cell.angle_beta   90.00
_cell.angle_gamma   90.00
#
_symmetry.space_group_name_H-M   'P 1'
#
loop_
_entity.id
_entity.type
_entity.pdbx_description
1 polymer ?
#
loop_
_entity_poly.entity_id
_entity_poly.type
_entity_poly.pdbx_seq_one_letter_code
_entity_poly.pdbx_strand_id
1 'polypeptide(L)'
;FPATIATTLTSSLLYKPASIRQLAVAASQITKSILFPSNQSTGRIRIMSSDAAVVSEAPVVAQPDDGDKSKQQQRPQQRQKLVLKVPKGMHDRPPVQMSVREDVLQKIVRVFKSHDAECLETPGAELKEVLTGKYGEDSKLIYDICDQGGELLSLRYDLTVPFARYVAMNKLQSMRRYQIGPVYRRDQPAMTRGRYREFYQCDFDIAGESEPMLADSECVLILTEVLSGLGFSNYTVRVNHRLLLDGIFQCCGVSEALFRPICSAVDKLDKCSWDEVAKEMSDKGLADEPIERIRQLVLTPRGSADLVDQLRENPALKGNAMVTQALDDMSRLFRYLGLLGCPDQVRFDLSLARGLDYYTGLIYEAVLEPTPDCNVTVGSVAGGGRYDKLVGMFTKKDIPCVGLSIGVERLFTILEQMHKAKEQKIRTTATQVYVCSAQKNLLEERLRLCGQLWCAGLPAAHSLRSNPKLLTQFQYCEDTGVPIALIIGESELRDNKVKLRCIASRKERLVDRDSCVDEVRAELASLAAAQQKTEQ
;
A
#
# COMPACT_ATOMS: atom_id res chain seq x y z
N PHE A 1 37.53 -43.72 -25.22
CA PHE A 1 36.53 -44.77 -24.95
C PHE A 1 35.26 -44.13 -24.41
N PRO A 2 34.25 -43.90 -25.26
CA PRO A 2 32.90 -43.55 -24.84
C PRO A 2 32.04 -44.82 -24.69
N ALA A 3 31.23 -44.88 -23.64
CA ALA A 3 30.25 -45.92 -23.36
C ALA A 3 29.37 -45.46 -22.18
N THR A 4 28.09 -45.74 -21.99
CA THR A 4 26.89 -46.08 -22.79
C THR A 4 25.73 -46.03 -21.76
N ILE A 5 24.48 -45.87 -22.22
CA ILE A 5 23.21 -46.42 -21.62
C ILE A 5 22.74 -45.77 -20.29
N ALA A 6 21.66 -44.97 -20.32
CA ALA A 6 20.25 -45.32 -20.01
C ALA A 6 20.03 -45.78 -18.55
N THR A 7 19.02 -45.38 -17.77
CA THR A 7 17.59 -45.29 -18.06
C THR A 7 16.93 -44.66 -16.81
N THR A 8 16.11 -43.63 -16.93
CA THR A 8 15.26 -43.18 -15.80
C THR A 8 13.86 -43.76 -15.99
N LEU A 9 13.50 -44.64 -15.04
CA LEU A 9 12.19 -45.24 -14.86
C LEU A 9 11.09 -44.18 -14.70
N THR A 10 9.99 -44.33 -15.44
CA THR A 10 8.62 -44.14 -14.92
C THR A 10 7.60 -44.79 -15.86
N SER A 11 7.12 -45.95 -15.44
CA SER A 11 5.83 -46.56 -15.77
C SER A 11 5.23 -46.96 -14.42
N SER A 12 3.95 -46.87 -14.08
CA SER A 12 2.70 -46.63 -14.77
C SER A 12 1.62 -46.84 -13.70
N LEU A 13 0.53 -46.08 -13.68
CA LEU A 13 -0.79 -46.53 -13.20
C LEU A 13 -1.88 -45.56 -13.68
N LEU A 14 -2.40 -45.89 -14.87
CA LEU A 14 -3.83 -45.98 -15.24
C LEU A 14 -4.82 -44.89 -14.75
N TYR A 15 -5.20 -43.99 -15.66
CA TYR A 15 -6.56 -43.43 -15.73
C TYR A 15 -7.03 -43.37 -17.19
N LYS A 16 -8.14 -44.06 -17.51
CA LYS A 16 -8.78 -44.05 -18.85
C LYS A 16 -9.61 -42.77 -19.06
N PRO A 17 -9.65 -42.16 -20.25
CA PRO A 17 -10.57 -41.08 -20.54
C PRO A 17 -11.97 -41.63 -20.89
N ALA A 18 -13.00 -41.14 -20.20
CA ALA A 18 -14.41 -41.44 -20.51
C ALA A 18 -14.82 -40.83 -21.86
N SER A 19 -15.67 -41.53 -22.60
CA SER A 19 -16.13 -41.09 -23.93
C SER A 19 -17.13 -39.94 -23.86
N ILE A 20 -17.06 -39.05 -24.85
CA ILE A 20 -17.87 -37.83 -25.05
C ILE A 20 -19.40 -38.06 -24.96
N ARG A 21 -19.88 -39.31 -25.07
CA ARG A 21 -21.28 -39.67 -24.87
C ARG A 21 -21.78 -39.58 -23.42
N GLN A 22 -20.90 -39.71 -22.42
CA GLN A 22 -21.32 -39.66 -21.00
C GLN A 22 -21.53 -38.23 -20.48
N LEU A 23 -20.85 -37.23 -21.06
CA LEU A 23 -21.05 -35.82 -20.71
C LEU A 23 -22.33 -35.21 -21.34
N ALA A 24 -22.79 -35.75 -22.47
CA ALA A 24 -24.00 -35.27 -23.14
C ALA A 24 -25.31 -35.65 -22.40
N VAL A 25 -25.31 -36.73 -21.61
CA VAL A 25 -26.48 -37.17 -20.85
C VAL A 25 -26.68 -36.32 -19.58
N ALA A 26 -25.60 -35.78 -18.99
CA ALA A 26 -25.69 -34.90 -17.82
C ALA A 26 -26.22 -33.48 -18.17
N ALA A 27 -25.97 -32.99 -19.39
CA ALA A 27 -26.43 -31.68 -19.83
C ALA A 27 -27.95 -31.63 -20.13
N SER A 28 -28.59 -32.78 -20.39
CA SER A 28 -30.02 -32.85 -20.70
C SER A 28 -30.94 -32.82 -19.46
N GLN A 29 -30.41 -32.93 -18.24
CA GLN A 29 -31.21 -32.95 -17.01
C GLN A 29 -31.31 -31.59 -16.29
N ILE A 30 -30.56 -30.57 -16.73
CA ILE A 30 -30.57 -29.23 -16.08
C ILE A 30 -31.52 -28.24 -16.80
N THR A 31 -32.02 -28.56 -17.99
CA THR A 31 -32.87 -27.64 -18.79
C THR A 31 -34.39 -27.82 -18.56
N LYS A 32 -34.82 -28.28 -17.39
CA LYS A 32 -36.26 -28.51 -17.09
C LYS A 32 -36.84 -27.76 -15.88
N SER A 33 -36.11 -26.86 -15.24
CA SER A 33 -36.57 -26.21 -13.99
C SER A 33 -36.60 -24.68 -13.98
N ILE A 34 -36.56 -24.00 -15.13
CA ILE A 34 -36.80 -22.55 -15.19
C ILE A 34 -37.72 -22.21 -16.37
N LEU A 35 -39.02 -22.31 -16.13
CA LEU A 35 -40.09 -21.72 -16.95
C LEU A 35 -41.04 -21.02 -15.98
N PHE A 36 -41.12 -19.68 -16.05
CA PHE A 36 -42.23 -18.91 -15.48
C PHE A 36 -42.95 -18.15 -16.60
N PRO A 37 -44.28 -17.99 -16.49
CA PRO A 37 -45.13 -17.53 -17.57
C PRO A 37 -45.16 -16.00 -17.69
N SER A 38 -45.47 -15.57 -18.91
CA SER A 38 -45.79 -14.22 -19.33
C SER A 38 -46.96 -13.61 -18.56
N ASN A 39 -46.84 -12.32 -18.18
CA ASN A 39 -48.00 -11.45 -18.04
C ASN A 39 -47.67 -10.01 -18.45
N GLN A 40 -48.46 -9.49 -19.39
CA GLN A 40 -48.51 -8.10 -19.80
C GLN A 40 -49.30 -7.29 -18.78
N SER A 41 -48.82 -6.08 -18.44
CA SER A 41 -49.70 -4.94 -18.17
C SER A 41 -48.93 -3.63 -18.25
N THR A 42 -49.50 -2.71 -19.01
CA THR A 42 -49.15 -1.32 -19.29
C THR A 42 -49.14 -0.42 -18.04
N GLY A 43 -48.27 0.60 -18.01
CA GLY A 43 -48.42 1.74 -17.10
C GLY A 43 -47.22 2.69 -17.07
N ARG A 44 -47.30 3.82 -17.79
CA ARG A 44 -46.44 5.01 -17.62
C ARG A 44 -46.80 5.70 -16.30
N ILE A 45 -45.83 6.03 -15.42
CA ILE A 45 -45.90 7.25 -14.56
C ILE A 45 -44.48 7.83 -14.32
N ARG A 46 -44.44 9.17 -14.39
CA ARG A 46 -43.34 10.15 -14.18
C ARG A 46 -42.54 9.98 -12.89
N ILE A 47 -41.25 10.33 -12.98
CA ILE A 47 -40.41 10.73 -11.86
C ILE A 47 -40.60 12.24 -11.64
N MET A 48 -40.97 12.65 -10.42
CA MET A 48 -40.75 14.00 -9.91
C MET A 48 -40.20 13.92 -8.48
N SER A 49 -39.25 14.81 -8.23
CA SER A 49 -38.44 15.05 -7.03
C SER A 49 -39.24 15.57 -5.82
N SER A 50 -38.72 15.31 -4.61
CA SER A 50 -38.17 16.30 -3.65
C SER A 50 -38.48 15.97 -2.18
N ASP A 51 -37.41 15.98 -1.38
CA ASP A 51 -37.24 16.40 0.02
C ASP A 51 -38.23 16.01 1.13
N ALA A 52 -37.68 15.42 2.20
CA ALA A 52 -37.83 15.93 3.57
C ALA A 52 -36.91 15.19 4.56
N ALA A 53 -36.23 15.97 5.39
CA ALA A 53 -35.43 15.54 6.53
C ALA A 53 -36.30 15.10 7.72
N VAL A 54 -35.86 14.08 8.48
CA VAL A 54 -36.30 13.89 9.88
C VAL A 54 -35.14 13.36 10.74
N VAL A 55 -35.03 14.00 11.89
CA VAL A 55 -34.08 13.88 13.00
C VAL A 55 -34.14 12.48 13.67
N SER A 56 -32.99 11.98 14.11
CA SER A 56 -32.86 10.73 14.86
C SER A 56 -32.97 10.96 16.37
N GLU A 57 -33.92 10.29 17.03
CA GLU A 57 -33.86 9.97 18.45
C GLU A 57 -33.81 8.45 18.62
N ALA A 58 -32.85 7.99 19.42
CA ALA A 58 -32.67 6.57 19.75
C ALA A 58 -33.59 6.17 20.90
N PRO A 59 -34.28 5.01 20.87
CA PRO A 59 -34.87 4.45 22.06
C PRO A 59 -33.92 3.47 22.76
N VAL A 60 -33.91 3.62 24.08
CA VAL A 60 -33.28 2.84 25.12
C VAL A 60 -33.73 1.37 25.08
N VAL A 61 -32.78 0.46 25.31
CA VAL A 61 -33.01 -0.99 25.42
C VAL A 61 -33.66 -1.29 26.78
N ALA A 62 -34.88 -1.83 26.77
CA ALA A 62 -35.46 -2.55 27.90
C ALA A 62 -35.57 -4.04 27.52
N GLN A 63 -35.14 -4.92 28.42
CA GLN A 63 -35.25 -6.37 28.28
C GLN A 63 -36.73 -6.82 28.35
N PRO A 64 -37.15 -7.88 27.61
CA PRO A 64 -38.49 -8.40 27.73
C PRO A 64 -38.60 -9.49 28.80
N ASP A 65 -39.68 -9.41 29.56
CA ASP A 65 -40.20 -10.41 30.49
C ASP A 65 -40.96 -11.50 29.70
N ASP A 66 -40.89 -12.74 30.19
CA ASP A 66 -41.46 -13.94 29.57
C ASP A 66 -43.01 -13.96 29.66
N GLY A 67 -43.68 -14.27 28.53
CA GLY A 67 -45.14 -14.42 28.56
C GLY A 67 -45.81 -14.81 27.23
N ASP A 68 -46.05 -16.11 27.10
CA ASP A 68 -47.16 -16.77 26.38
C ASP A 68 -47.06 -16.99 24.84
N LYS A 69 -47.24 -18.27 24.48
CA LYS A 69 -47.16 -18.83 23.13
C LYS A 69 -48.59 -19.01 22.59
N SER A 70 -49.02 -18.19 21.63
CA SER A 70 -50.02 -18.65 20.65
C SER A 70 -49.99 -17.87 19.34
N LYS A 71 -50.02 -18.63 18.22
CA LYS A 71 -50.24 -18.21 16.82
C LYS A 71 -49.11 -17.43 16.13
N GLN A 72 -48.03 -18.12 15.79
CA GLN A 72 -47.14 -17.67 14.70
C GLN A 72 -47.82 -17.86 13.34
N GLN A 73 -48.60 -16.87 12.91
CA GLN A 73 -48.77 -16.61 11.48
C GLN A 73 -47.38 -16.29 10.93
N GLN A 74 -46.88 -17.13 10.01
CA GLN A 74 -45.68 -16.84 9.24
C GLN A 74 -45.94 -15.56 8.42
N ARG A 75 -45.62 -14.40 9.00
CA ARG A 75 -45.51 -13.15 8.24
C ARG A 75 -44.43 -13.39 7.18
N PRO A 76 -44.68 -13.10 5.90
CA PRO A 76 -43.61 -13.13 4.91
C PRO A 76 -42.53 -12.18 5.41
N GLN A 77 -41.34 -12.70 5.71
CA GLN A 77 -40.19 -11.88 6.02
C GLN A 77 -40.03 -10.91 4.84
N GLN A 78 -40.36 -9.63 5.06
CA GLN A 78 -39.99 -8.58 4.12
C GLN A 78 -38.49 -8.72 3.94
N ARG A 79 -38.06 -9.20 2.77
CA ARG A 79 -36.65 -9.21 2.39
C ARG A 79 -36.17 -7.78 2.58
N GLN A 80 -35.44 -7.52 3.67
CA GLN A 80 -34.79 -6.24 3.88
C GLN A 80 -33.98 -5.97 2.62
N LYS A 81 -34.23 -4.82 1.99
CA LYS A 81 -33.55 -4.44 0.76
C LYS A 81 -32.05 -4.40 1.06
N LEU A 82 -31.32 -5.35 0.51
CA LEU A 82 -29.88 -5.43 0.68
C LEU A 82 -29.25 -4.12 0.20
N VAL A 83 -28.55 -3.43 1.10
CA VAL A 83 -27.80 -2.22 0.77
C VAL A 83 -26.41 -2.65 0.34
N LEU A 84 -26.12 -2.50 -0.96
CA LEU A 84 -24.79 -2.75 -1.51
C LEU A 84 -23.86 -1.60 -1.12
N LYS A 85 -22.99 -1.84 -0.15
CA LYS A 85 -21.95 -0.90 0.28
C LYS A 85 -20.74 -1.64 0.82
N VAL A 86 -19.57 -1.03 0.67
CA VAL A 86 -18.37 -1.43 1.38
C VAL A 86 -18.45 -1.02 2.87
N PRO A 87 -17.71 -1.69 3.78
CA PRO A 87 -17.62 -1.28 5.16
C PRO A 87 -17.10 0.17 5.30
N LYS A 88 -17.55 0.86 6.36
CA LYS A 88 -17.13 2.25 6.62
C LYS A 88 -15.61 2.32 6.72
N GLY A 89 -15.00 3.23 5.96
CA GLY A 89 -13.55 3.46 5.96
C GLY A 89 -12.75 2.45 5.14
N MET A 90 -13.41 1.56 4.40
CA MET A 90 -12.82 0.67 3.39
C MET A 90 -13.32 1.08 2.01
N HIS A 91 -12.60 0.73 0.94
CA HIS A 91 -12.99 1.10 -0.42
C HIS A 91 -12.43 0.14 -1.48
N ASP A 92 -13.22 -0.05 -2.53
CA ASP A 92 -12.76 -0.71 -3.76
C ASP A 92 -11.85 0.24 -4.55
N ARG A 93 -10.80 -0.30 -5.16
CA ARG A 93 -9.87 0.46 -6.01
C ARG A 93 -10.09 0.08 -7.48
N PRO A 94 -10.58 0.98 -8.35
CA PRO A 94 -10.76 0.69 -9.76
C PRO A 94 -9.43 0.46 -10.50
N PRO A 95 -9.45 -0.12 -11.71
CA PRO A 95 -8.23 -0.50 -12.44
C PRO A 95 -7.20 0.60 -12.64
N VAL A 96 -7.64 1.86 -12.85
CA VAL A 96 -6.73 3.01 -12.99
C VAL A 96 -5.94 3.24 -11.70
N GLN A 97 -6.61 3.22 -10.55
CA GLN A 97 -5.95 3.37 -9.25
C GLN A 97 -5.01 2.19 -8.96
N MET A 98 -5.41 0.97 -9.31
CA MET A 98 -4.55 -0.20 -9.18
C MET A 98 -3.30 -0.11 -10.07
N SER A 99 -3.40 0.44 -11.28
CA SER A 99 -2.25 0.60 -12.18
C SER A 99 -1.22 1.59 -11.64
N VAL A 100 -1.68 2.74 -11.11
CA VAL A 100 -0.80 3.71 -10.42
C VAL A 100 -0.15 3.07 -9.21
N ARG A 101 -0.95 2.36 -8.42
CA ARG A 101 -0.50 1.70 -7.22
C ARG A 101 0.56 0.63 -7.50
N GLU A 102 0.36 -0.21 -8.51
CA GLU A 102 1.34 -1.23 -8.91
C GLU A 102 2.66 -0.60 -9.35
N ASP A 103 2.64 0.49 -10.13
CA ASP A 103 3.86 1.21 -10.53
C ASP A 103 4.63 1.74 -9.31
N VAL A 104 3.93 2.38 -8.38
CA VAL A 104 4.53 2.91 -7.15
C VAL A 104 5.10 1.79 -6.29
N LEU A 105 4.35 0.72 -6.05
CA LEU A 105 4.83 -0.41 -5.26
C LEU A 105 6.03 -1.08 -5.91
N GLN A 106 6.07 -1.19 -7.24
CA GLN A 106 7.24 -1.72 -7.95
C GLN A 106 8.48 -0.84 -7.75
N LYS A 107 8.35 0.50 -7.80
CA LYS A 107 9.46 1.42 -7.53
C LYS A 107 9.98 1.26 -6.09
N ILE A 108 9.08 1.20 -5.11
CA ILE A 108 9.42 0.98 -3.69
C ILE A 108 10.16 -0.36 -3.52
N VAL A 109 9.63 -1.45 -4.10
CA VAL A 109 10.24 -2.79 -4.00
C VAL A 109 11.63 -2.82 -4.64
N ARG A 110 11.87 -2.07 -5.73
CA ARG A 110 13.21 -1.98 -6.34
C ARG A 110 14.23 -1.39 -5.36
N VAL A 111 13.88 -0.31 -4.65
CA VAL A 111 14.75 0.28 -3.62
C VAL A 111 14.94 -0.69 -2.46
N PHE A 112 13.88 -1.32 -1.95
CA PHE A 112 14.05 -2.29 -0.87
C PHE A 112 14.98 -3.46 -1.25
N LYS A 113 14.88 -3.96 -2.49
CA LYS A 113 15.75 -5.03 -3.00
C LYS A 113 17.19 -4.57 -3.25
N SER A 114 17.44 -3.30 -3.61
CA SER A 114 18.81 -2.80 -3.74
C SER A 114 19.53 -2.71 -2.40
N HIS A 115 18.77 -2.66 -1.29
CA HIS A 115 19.27 -2.68 0.08
C HIS A 115 19.25 -4.06 0.76
N ASP A 116 19.25 -5.14 -0.04
CA ASP A 116 19.35 -6.53 0.42
C ASP A 116 18.25 -6.94 1.41
N ALA A 117 17.03 -6.44 1.22
CA ALA A 117 15.89 -6.87 2.02
C ALA A 117 15.13 -8.05 1.41
N GLU A 118 14.88 -9.05 2.24
CA GLU A 118 14.03 -10.19 1.93
C GLU A 118 12.54 -9.82 2.01
N CYS A 119 11.72 -10.39 1.14
CA CYS A 119 10.27 -10.20 1.22
C CYS A 119 9.69 -11.13 2.30
N LEU A 120 9.01 -10.55 3.29
CA LEU A 120 8.26 -11.31 4.30
C LEU A 120 6.76 -11.06 4.12
N GLU A 121 5.95 -12.09 4.38
CA GLU A 121 4.51 -11.95 4.58
C GLU A 121 4.11 -12.66 5.87
N THR A 122 3.31 -11.99 6.68
CA THR A 122 2.67 -12.55 7.87
C THR A 122 1.15 -12.67 7.65
N PRO A 123 0.44 -13.53 8.41
CA PRO A 123 -1.02 -13.57 8.37
C PRO A 123 -1.67 -12.20 8.60
N GLY A 124 -2.87 -12.01 8.04
CA GLY A 124 -3.64 -10.77 8.23
C GLY A 124 -4.23 -10.60 9.64
N ALA A 125 -4.32 -11.71 10.39
CA ALA A 125 -4.74 -11.74 11.79
C ALA A 125 -3.65 -12.39 12.64
N GLU A 126 -3.50 -11.89 13.85
CA GLU A 126 -2.60 -12.43 14.88
C GLU A 126 -3.45 -12.90 16.07
N LEU A 127 -2.87 -13.75 16.92
CA LEU A 127 -3.46 -14.02 18.23
C LEU A 127 -3.65 -12.70 18.98
N LYS A 128 -4.80 -12.49 19.61
CA LYS A 128 -5.13 -11.22 20.29
C LYS A 128 -4.10 -10.82 21.33
N GLU A 129 -3.51 -11.79 22.03
CA GLU A 129 -2.44 -11.58 23.01
C GLU A 129 -1.15 -11.01 22.41
N VAL A 130 -0.85 -11.30 21.13
CA VAL A 130 0.35 -10.79 20.45
C VAL A 130 0.26 -9.27 20.28
N LEU A 131 -0.93 -8.74 20.03
CA LEU A 131 -1.17 -7.32 19.78
C LEU A 131 -1.48 -6.52 21.06
N THR A 132 -1.87 -7.19 22.14
CA THR A 132 -2.32 -6.54 23.37
C THR A 132 -1.15 -5.88 24.11
N GLY A 133 -1.31 -4.60 24.48
CA GLY A 133 -0.33 -3.86 25.29
C GLY A 133 0.90 -3.36 24.53
N LYS A 134 0.92 -3.44 23.20
CA LYS A 134 2.05 -3.00 22.36
C LYS A 134 1.92 -1.57 21.84
N TYR A 135 0.70 -1.06 21.76
CA TYR A 135 0.37 0.19 21.04
C TYR A 135 -0.13 1.31 21.97
N GLY A 136 0.07 1.21 23.28
CA GLY A 136 -0.41 2.22 24.22
C GLY A 136 -1.92 2.45 24.10
N GLU A 137 -2.31 3.73 24.03
CA GLU A 137 -3.72 4.15 23.88
C GLU A 137 -4.38 3.64 22.58
N ASP A 138 -3.60 3.43 21.52
CA ASP A 138 -4.09 2.99 20.21
C ASP A 138 -4.56 1.54 20.20
N SER A 139 -4.24 0.75 21.24
CA SER A 139 -4.70 -0.64 21.39
C SER A 139 -6.23 -0.76 21.33
N LYS A 140 -6.98 0.30 21.69
CA LYS A 140 -8.45 0.36 21.63
C LYS A 140 -9.01 0.36 20.20
N LEU A 141 -8.16 0.63 19.21
CA LEU A 141 -8.53 0.78 17.80
C LEU A 141 -8.35 -0.53 17.01
N ILE A 142 -7.99 -1.63 17.66
CA ILE A 142 -7.81 -2.94 17.02
C ILE A 142 -9.18 -3.55 16.64
N TYR A 143 -9.22 -4.22 15.49
CA TYR A 143 -10.36 -5.03 15.06
C TYR A 143 -10.23 -6.44 15.63
N ASP A 144 -11.17 -6.83 16.49
CA ASP A 144 -11.27 -8.21 16.99
C ASP A 144 -12.17 -9.06 16.09
N ILE A 145 -11.78 -10.31 15.88
CA ILE A 145 -12.60 -11.33 15.21
C ILE A 145 -13.56 -11.91 16.24
N CYS A 146 -14.80 -12.17 15.83
CA CYS A 146 -15.82 -12.75 16.71
C CYS A 146 -15.38 -14.13 17.19
N ASP A 147 -15.58 -14.42 18.48
CA ASP A 147 -15.32 -15.74 19.03
C ASP A 147 -16.26 -16.78 18.41
N GLN A 148 -15.67 -17.84 17.86
CA GLN A 148 -16.36 -18.96 17.24
C GLN A 148 -16.03 -20.29 17.94
N GLY A 149 -15.54 -20.25 19.19
CA GLY A 149 -15.19 -21.41 20.00
C GLY A 149 -13.74 -21.88 19.82
N GLY A 150 -12.85 -21.00 19.35
CA GLY A 150 -11.45 -21.30 19.05
C GLY A 150 -10.49 -20.26 19.63
N GLU A 151 -9.38 -20.01 18.93
CA GLU A 151 -8.40 -18.99 19.31
C GLU A 151 -8.98 -17.58 19.14
N LEU A 152 -8.67 -16.69 20.09
CA LEU A 152 -9.06 -15.28 19.99
C LEU A 152 -8.09 -14.56 19.06
N LEU A 153 -8.61 -14.04 17.95
CA LEU A 153 -7.84 -13.40 16.90
C LEU A 153 -8.20 -11.92 16.77
N SER A 154 -7.21 -11.13 16.35
CA SER A 154 -7.37 -9.73 16.02
C SER A 154 -6.65 -9.42 14.72
N LEU A 155 -7.21 -8.53 13.90
CA LEU A 155 -6.55 -8.07 12.68
C LEU A 155 -5.32 -7.23 13.05
N ARG A 156 -4.24 -7.41 12.28
CA ARG A 156 -2.99 -6.68 12.52
C ARG A 156 -3.18 -5.16 12.38
N TYR A 157 -2.68 -4.43 13.39
CA TYR A 157 -2.74 -2.98 13.45
C TYR A 157 -1.62 -2.31 12.63
N ASP A 158 -0.47 -3.00 12.57
CA ASP A 158 0.72 -2.65 11.79
C ASP A 158 1.44 -3.90 11.27
N LEU A 159 2.61 -3.74 10.64
CA LEU A 159 3.47 -4.85 10.21
C LEU A 159 4.67 -5.07 11.16
N THR A 160 4.99 -4.10 12.02
CA THR A 160 6.11 -4.15 12.98
C THR A 160 5.93 -5.21 14.06
N VAL A 161 4.76 -5.27 14.72
CA VAL A 161 4.53 -6.26 15.79
C VAL A 161 4.48 -7.69 15.25
N PRO A 162 3.80 -7.97 14.12
CA PRO A 162 3.92 -9.27 13.43
C PRO A 162 5.36 -9.65 13.10
N PHE A 163 6.20 -8.69 12.70
CA PHE A 163 7.62 -8.92 12.45
C PHE A 163 8.40 -9.24 13.73
N ALA A 164 8.19 -8.50 14.81
CA ALA A 164 8.83 -8.80 16.10
C ALA A 164 8.47 -10.21 16.61
N ARG A 165 7.20 -10.61 16.48
CA ARG A 165 6.74 -11.98 16.74
C ARG A 165 7.43 -12.99 15.82
N TYR A 166 7.57 -12.69 14.52
CA TYR A 166 8.25 -13.55 13.55
C TYR A 166 9.71 -13.81 13.92
N VAL A 167 10.46 -12.75 14.24
CA VAL A 167 11.86 -12.83 14.66
C VAL A 167 11.99 -13.67 15.93
N ALA A 168 11.16 -13.42 16.95
CA ALA A 168 11.19 -14.16 18.20
C ALA A 168 10.84 -15.64 18.02
N MET A 169 9.75 -15.94 17.29
CA MET A 169 9.28 -17.31 17.06
C MET A 169 10.31 -18.16 16.32
N ASN A 170 11.00 -17.58 15.33
CA ASN A 170 12.02 -18.26 14.54
C ASN A 170 13.43 -18.15 15.12
N LYS A 171 13.61 -17.46 16.27
CA LYS A 171 14.89 -17.27 16.97
C LYS A 171 15.97 -16.62 16.09
N LEU A 172 15.57 -15.77 15.15
CA LEU A 172 16.49 -15.08 14.25
C LEU A 172 17.35 -14.09 15.05
N GLN A 173 18.64 -13.99 14.72
CA GLN A 173 19.54 -12.99 15.34
C GLN A 173 19.70 -11.74 14.48
N SER A 174 19.51 -11.88 13.17
CA SER A 174 19.59 -10.78 12.21
C SER A 174 18.67 -11.04 11.04
N MET A 175 18.02 -9.99 10.52
CA MET A 175 17.23 -10.06 9.29
C MET A 175 17.08 -8.66 8.71
N ARG A 176 17.19 -8.54 7.39
CA ARG A 176 16.79 -7.36 6.62
C ARG A 176 15.55 -7.74 5.83
N ARG A 177 14.44 -7.06 6.05
CA ARG A 177 13.19 -7.44 5.38
C ARG A 177 12.37 -6.25 4.94
N TYR A 178 11.58 -6.46 3.90
CA TYR A 178 10.45 -5.61 3.58
C TYR A 178 9.15 -6.40 3.62
N GLN A 179 8.06 -5.73 3.99
CA GLN A 179 6.72 -6.28 3.98
C GLN A 179 5.74 -5.22 3.46
N ILE A 180 4.93 -5.60 2.49
CA ILE A 180 3.92 -4.73 1.90
C ILE A 180 2.57 -5.42 2.09
N GLY A 181 1.65 -4.79 2.82
CA GLY A 181 0.38 -5.43 3.11
C GLY A 181 -0.66 -4.49 3.71
N PRO A 182 -1.94 -4.90 3.71
CA PRO A 182 -3.00 -4.14 4.36
C PRO A 182 -2.88 -4.25 5.88
N VAL A 183 -3.23 -3.18 6.57
CA VAL A 183 -3.37 -3.08 8.02
C VAL A 183 -4.71 -2.44 8.38
N TYR A 184 -5.17 -2.70 9.60
CA TYR A 184 -6.55 -2.41 10.00
C TYR A 184 -6.59 -1.59 11.29
N ARG A 185 -7.18 -0.39 11.21
CA ARG A 185 -7.31 0.52 12.36
C ARG A 185 -8.73 1.06 12.43
N ARG A 186 -9.41 0.93 13.57
CA ARG A 186 -10.79 1.42 13.81
C ARG A 186 -10.88 2.93 13.98
N ASP A 187 -9.92 3.65 13.43
CA ASP A 187 -9.81 5.09 13.47
C ASP A 187 -11.04 5.78 12.87
N GLN A 188 -11.21 7.08 13.11
CA GLN A 188 -12.24 7.87 12.46
C GLN A 188 -11.77 8.21 11.04
N PRO A 189 -12.39 7.62 10.00
CA PRO A 189 -11.89 7.77 8.63
C PRO A 189 -12.15 9.18 8.12
N ALA A 190 -11.19 9.72 7.36
CA ALA A 190 -11.29 10.97 6.63
C ALA A 190 -10.95 10.70 5.16
N MET A 191 -11.96 10.30 4.38
CA MET A 191 -11.79 9.83 3.00
C MET A 191 -11.14 10.88 2.10
N THR A 192 -11.47 12.16 2.30
CA THR A 192 -10.90 13.29 1.54
C THR A 192 -9.42 13.55 1.84
N ARG A 193 -8.88 12.99 2.93
CA ARG A 193 -7.49 13.15 3.38
C ARG A 193 -6.70 11.84 3.35
N GLY A 194 -7.23 10.79 2.72
CA GLY A 194 -6.58 9.48 2.59
C GLY A 194 -6.48 8.70 3.90
N ARG A 195 -7.29 9.00 4.92
CA ARG A 195 -7.30 8.28 6.21
C ARG A 195 -8.39 7.21 6.17
N TYR A 196 -7.98 5.96 5.98
CA TYR A 196 -8.85 4.79 5.88
C TYR A 196 -8.75 3.91 7.12
N ARG A 197 -9.68 2.96 7.25
CA ARG A 197 -9.65 1.91 8.27
C ARG A 197 -8.94 0.65 7.79
N GLU A 198 -8.89 0.45 6.48
CA GLU A 198 -8.03 -0.50 5.79
C GLU A 198 -7.14 0.27 4.83
N PHE A 199 -5.83 0.13 4.97
CA PHE A 199 -4.86 0.78 4.11
C PHE A 199 -3.56 -0.02 4.05
N TYR A 200 -2.76 0.22 3.02
CA TYR A 200 -1.45 -0.43 2.90
C TYR A 200 -0.36 0.29 3.67
N GLN A 201 0.47 -0.50 4.34
CA GLN A 201 1.79 -0.12 4.80
C GLN A 201 2.85 -0.80 3.92
N CYS A 202 3.98 -0.11 3.75
CA CYS A 202 5.16 -0.63 3.07
C CYS A 202 6.34 -0.45 4.04
N ASP A 203 6.65 -1.52 4.74
CA ASP A 203 7.61 -1.49 5.84
C ASP A 203 8.94 -2.08 5.38
N PHE A 204 10.04 -1.51 5.84
CA PHE A 204 11.39 -2.01 5.70
C PHE A 204 12.05 -1.96 7.07
N ASP A 205 12.64 -3.08 7.50
CA ASP A 205 13.19 -3.21 8.84
C ASP A 205 14.50 -4.02 8.84
N ILE A 206 15.42 -3.57 9.67
CA ILE A 206 16.71 -4.21 9.97
C ILE A 206 16.65 -4.65 11.43
N ALA A 207 16.64 -5.97 11.65
CA ALA A 207 16.78 -6.58 12.96
C ALA A 207 18.21 -7.12 13.12
N GLY A 208 18.78 -6.96 14.31
CA GLY A 208 20.09 -7.49 14.69
C GLY A 208 21.06 -6.43 15.21
N GLU A 209 22.13 -6.90 15.84
CA GLU A 209 23.21 -6.04 16.33
C GLU A 209 23.95 -5.38 15.15
N SER A 210 24.23 -4.09 15.30
CA SER A 210 24.96 -3.28 14.32
C SER A 210 25.74 -2.18 15.03
N GLU A 211 26.72 -1.60 14.33
CA GLU A 211 27.40 -0.40 14.81
C GLU A 211 26.37 0.72 15.07
N PRO A 212 26.52 1.52 16.14
CA PRO A 212 25.54 2.54 16.49
C PRO A 212 25.26 3.48 15.31
N MET A 213 23.97 3.73 15.06
CA MET A 213 23.45 4.58 13.99
C MET A 213 23.69 4.09 12.55
N LEU A 214 24.40 2.98 12.32
CA LEU A 214 24.68 2.50 10.97
C LEU A 214 23.39 2.05 10.25
N ALA A 215 22.63 1.17 10.88
CA ALA A 215 21.34 0.70 10.35
C ALA A 215 20.30 1.84 10.28
N ASP A 216 20.34 2.76 11.25
CA ASP A 216 19.45 3.92 11.30
C ASP A 216 19.68 4.86 10.12
N SER A 217 20.93 5.16 9.80
CA SER A 217 21.31 5.96 8.63
C SER A 217 20.88 5.30 7.33
N GLU A 218 21.01 3.97 7.22
CA GLU A 218 20.56 3.21 6.04
C GLU A 218 19.04 3.31 5.86
N CYS A 219 18.25 3.19 6.94
CA CYS A 219 16.80 3.36 6.85
C CYS A 219 16.39 4.78 6.43
N VAL A 220 17.04 5.82 6.95
CA VAL A 220 16.77 7.21 6.53
C VAL A 220 17.13 7.41 5.05
N LEU A 221 18.26 6.87 4.60
CA LEU A 221 18.65 6.91 3.18
C LEU A 221 17.59 6.23 2.30
N ILE A 222 17.17 5.00 2.62
CA ILE A 222 16.15 4.25 1.87
C ILE A 222 14.87 5.06 1.74
N LEU A 223 14.45 5.72 2.82
CA LEU A 223 13.28 6.60 2.80
C LEU A 223 13.45 7.72 1.77
N THR A 224 14.61 8.38 1.74
CA THR A 224 14.88 9.46 0.77
C THR A 224 14.93 8.94 -0.66
N GLU A 225 15.56 7.78 -0.89
CA GLU A 225 15.64 7.16 -2.21
C GLU A 225 14.26 6.77 -2.74
N VAL A 226 13.38 6.26 -1.89
CA VAL A 226 12.00 5.97 -2.28
C VAL A 226 11.27 7.26 -2.68
N LEU A 227 11.31 8.31 -1.86
CA LEU A 227 10.59 9.55 -2.17
C LEU A 227 11.12 10.20 -3.46
N SER A 228 12.44 10.28 -3.62
CA SER A 228 13.07 10.78 -4.83
C SER A 228 12.78 9.89 -6.05
N GLY A 229 12.81 8.56 -5.89
CA GLY A 229 12.49 7.59 -6.95
C GLY A 229 11.03 7.60 -7.40
N LEU A 230 10.12 8.08 -6.55
CA LEU A 230 8.73 8.37 -6.90
C LEU A 230 8.53 9.74 -7.56
N GLY A 231 9.60 10.54 -7.68
CA GLY A 231 9.58 11.86 -8.33
C GLY A 231 9.22 13.02 -7.39
N PHE A 232 9.25 12.81 -6.07
CA PHE A 232 9.08 13.91 -5.11
C PHE A 232 10.41 14.61 -4.86
N SER A 233 10.46 15.91 -5.19
CA SER A 233 11.64 16.76 -4.96
C SER A 233 11.50 17.67 -3.74
N ASN A 234 10.26 18.01 -3.33
CA ASN A 234 9.99 18.93 -2.24
C ASN A 234 9.45 18.19 -1.01
N TYR A 235 10.35 17.70 -0.17
CA TYR A 235 10.02 17.03 1.08
C TYR A 235 11.07 17.28 2.16
N THR A 236 10.66 17.12 3.41
CA THR A 236 11.52 17.22 4.58
C THR A 236 11.45 15.92 5.37
N VAL A 237 12.60 15.32 5.68
CA VAL A 237 12.70 14.20 6.63
C VAL A 237 13.12 14.74 7.98
N ARG A 238 12.15 14.86 8.88
CA ARG A 238 12.36 15.29 10.26
C ARG A 238 12.94 14.11 11.03
N VAL A 239 14.02 14.32 11.77
CA VAL A 239 14.66 13.33 12.64
C VAL A 239 14.72 13.87 14.07
N ASN A 240 14.58 12.97 15.04
CA ASN A 240 14.77 13.26 16.46
C ASN A 240 15.15 11.97 17.21
N HIS A 241 15.40 12.05 18.51
CA HIS A 241 15.82 10.90 19.30
C HIS A 241 14.98 10.77 20.59
N ARG A 242 14.50 9.57 20.91
CA ARG A 242 13.63 9.35 22.09
C ARG A 242 14.34 9.70 23.40
N LEU A 243 15.60 9.28 23.56
CA LEU A 243 16.40 9.65 24.74
C LEU A 243 16.62 11.16 24.87
N LEU A 244 16.63 11.90 23.75
CA LEU A 244 16.76 13.35 23.81
C LEU A 244 15.49 14.00 24.35
N LEU A 245 14.32 13.55 23.91
CA LEU A 245 13.03 14.03 24.43
C LEU A 245 12.92 13.78 25.94
N ASP A 246 13.23 12.56 26.39
CA ASP A 246 13.18 12.23 27.81
C ASP A 246 14.21 13.04 28.62
N GLY A 247 15.42 13.23 28.09
CA GLY A 247 16.44 14.08 28.70
C GLY A 247 16.03 15.57 28.78
N ILE A 248 15.40 16.10 27.72
CA ILE A 248 14.83 17.45 27.71
C ILE A 248 13.77 17.60 28.80
N PHE A 249 12.83 16.66 28.89
CA PHE A 249 11.78 16.69 29.92
C PHE A 249 12.37 16.63 31.33
N GLN A 250 13.39 15.79 31.54
CA GLN A 250 14.10 15.72 32.82
C GLN A 250 14.76 17.06 33.17
N CYS A 251 15.47 17.69 32.23
CA CYS A 251 16.10 19.00 32.44
C CYS A 251 15.09 20.13 32.68
N CYS A 252 13.89 20.02 32.11
CA CYS A 252 12.79 20.96 32.33
C CYS A 252 12.07 20.76 33.67
N GLY A 253 12.39 19.70 34.43
CA GLY A 253 11.75 19.41 35.72
C GLY A 253 10.44 18.61 35.61
N VAL A 254 10.20 17.94 34.49
CA VAL A 254 9.08 16.99 34.34
C VAL A 254 9.40 15.73 35.14
N SER A 255 8.42 15.16 35.83
CA SER A 255 8.59 13.87 36.50
C SER A 255 8.51 12.71 35.49
N GLU A 256 9.23 11.61 35.74
CA GLU A 256 9.24 10.45 34.81
C GLU A 256 7.84 9.89 34.55
N ALA A 257 6.95 9.93 35.55
CA ALA A 257 5.55 9.51 35.42
C ALA A 257 4.78 10.31 34.37
N LEU A 258 5.19 11.56 34.12
CA LEU A 258 4.57 12.46 33.14
C LEU A 258 5.27 12.46 31.78
N PHE A 259 6.40 11.77 31.59
CA PHE A 259 7.13 11.79 30.31
C PHE A 259 6.27 11.37 29.13
N ARG A 260 5.52 10.26 29.25
CA ARG A 260 4.65 9.79 28.15
C ARG A 260 3.46 10.73 27.90
N PRO A 261 2.68 11.13 28.92
CA PRO A 261 1.62 12.13 28.73
C PRO A 261 2.12 13.43 28.10
N ILE A 262 3.27 13.94 28.51
CA ILE A 262 3.82 15.19 27.97
C ILE A 262 4.37 15.01 26.56
N CYS A 263 5.05 13.90 26.26
CA CYS A 263 5.46 13.53 24.91
C CYS A 263 4.27 13.49 23.94
N SER A 264 3.15 12.90 24.37
CA SER A 264 1.88 12.86 23.62
C SER A 264 1.28 14.25 23.38
N ALA A 265 1.48 15.21 24.31
CA ALA A 265 1.05 16.59 24.10
C ALA A 265 1.96 17.31 23.08
N VAL A 266 3.29 17.17 23.21
CA VAL A 266 4.28 17.72 22.25
C VAL A 266 4.01 17.23 20.84
N ASP A 267 3.64 15.96 20.68
CA ASP A 267 3.35 15.35 19.38
C ASP A 267 2.27 16.10 18.57
N LYS A 268 1.35 16.77 19.27
CA LYS A 268 0.23 17.49 18.66
C LYS A 268 0.63 18.86 18.11
N LEU A 269 1.86 19.33 18.31
CA LEU A 269 2.36 20.61 17.76
C LEU A 269 2.36 20.65 16.23
N ASP A 270 2.21 19.50 15.57
CA ASP A 270 2.02 19.41 14.12
C ASP A 270 0.65 19.90 13.65
N LYS A 271 -0.35 19.93 14.54
CA LYS A 271 -1.76 20.23 14.23
C LYS A 271 -2.37 21.31 15.13
N CYS A 272 -1.87 21.42 16.35
CA CYS A 272 -2.35 22.31 17.39
C CYS A 272 -1.39 23.48 17.58
N SER A 273 -1.92 24.60 18.05
CA SER A 273 -1.08 25.72 18.46
C SER A 273 -0.29 25.37 19.73
N TRP A 274 0.78 26.12 20.00
CA TRP A 274 1.50 26.00 21.26
C TRP A 274 0.58 26.20 22.47
N ASP A 275 -0.35 27.15 22.42
CA ASP A 275 -1.24 27.45 23.54
C ASP A 275 -2.20 26.28 23.85
N GLU A 276 -2.69 25.58 22.82
CA GLU A 276 -3.50 24.38 22.99
C GLU A 276 -2.70 23.24 23.63
N VAL A 277 -1.45 23.06 23.18
CA VAL A 277 -0.53 22.04 23.70
C VAL A 277 -0.11 22.35 25.14
N ALA A 278 0.21 23.61 25.45
CA ALA A 278 0.55 24.07 26.78
C ALA A 278 -0.62 23.84 27.76
N LYS A 279 -1.84 24.17 27.35
CA LYS A 279 -3.04 23.90 28.14
C LYS A 279 -3.21 22.41 28.43
N GLU A 280 -3.00 21.55 27.43
CA GLU A 280 -3.07 20.10 27.64
C GLU A 280 -1.99 19.60 28.62
N MET A 281 -0.77 20.16 28.59
CA MET A 281 0.28 19.84 29.55
C MET A 281 -0.11 20.27 30.97
N SER A 282 -0.70 21.45 31.13
CA SER A 282 -1.23 21.93 32.42
C SER A 282 -2.35 21.02 32.93
N ASP A 283 -3.28 20.62 32.07
CA ASP A 283 -4.38 19.70 32.41
C ASP A 283 -3.87 18.32 32.84
N LYS A 284 -2.69 17.91 32.34
CA LYS A 284 -1.96 16.69 32.75
C LYS A 284 -1.17 16.85 34.05
N GLY A 285 -1.20 18.04 34.67
CA GLY A 285 -0.60 18.31 35.98
C GLY A 285 0.82 18.88 35.93
N LEU A 286 1.27 19.42 34.79
CA LEU A 286 2.56 20.09 34.69
C LEU A 286 2.46 21.57 35.07
N ALA A 287 3.41 22.08 35.86
CA ALA A 287 3.48 23.49 36.23
C ALA A 287 3.95 24.37 35.05
N ASP A 288 3.62 25.67 35.10
CA ASP A 288 3.91 26.62 34.01
C ASP A 288 5.40 26.79 33.71
N GLU A 289 6.26 26.74 34.74
CA GLU A 289 7.71 26.90 34.57
C GLU A 289 8.33 25.78 33.68
N PRO A 290 8.11 24.48 33.95
CA PRO A 290 8.50 23.42 33.03
C PRO A 290 7.93 23.57 31.61
N ILE A 291 6.69 24.01 31.47
CA ILE A 291 6.04 24.21 30.15
C ILE A 291 6.79 25.26 29.33
N GLU A 292 7.14 26.40 29.93
CA GLU A 292 7.88 27.45 29.24
C GLU A 292 9.33 27.03 28.90
N ARG A 293 9.98 26.23 29.76
CA ARG A 293 11.30 25.65 29.43
C ARG A 293 11.21 24.67 28.26
N ILE A 294 10.18 23.82 28.22
CA ILE A 294 9.90 22.93 27.08
C ILE A 294 9.69 23.75 25.82
N ARG A 295 8.93 24.86 25.88
CA ARG A 295 8.70 25.76 24.74
C ARG A 295 9.99 26.22 24.09
N GLN A 296 10.92 26.71 24.89
CA GLN A 296 12.18 27.29 24.42
C GLN A 296 13.02 26.26 23.65
N LEU A 297 12.99 25.00 24.09
CA LEU A 297 13.73 23.91 23.45
C LEU A 297 12.99 23.35 22.25
N VAL A 298 11.71 23.02 22.38
CA VAL A 298 10.91 22.36 21.34
C VAL A 298 10.65 23.26 20.13
N LEU A 299 10.56 24.58 20.33
CA LEU A 299 10.40 25.55 19.23
C LEU A 299 11.73 26.03 18.64
N THR A 300 12.86 25.41 19.01
CA THR A 300 14.14 25.68 18.36
C THR A 300 14.01 25.40 16.85
N PRO A 301 14.46 26.32 15.97
CA PRO A 301 14.38 26.12 14.53
C PRO A 301 15.05 24.82 14.10
N ARG A 302 14.45 24.17 13.09
CA ARG A 302 15.01 22.94 12.50
C ARG A 302 16.41 23.20 11.97
N GLY A 303 17.34 22.32 12.29
CA GLY A 303 18.72 22.43 11.84
C GLY A 303 19.24 21.15 11.21
N SER A 304 20.55 21.07 11.01
CA SER A 304 21.25 19.90 10.49
C SER A 304 22.26 19.40 11.54
N ALA A 305 23.49 19.07 11.11
CA ALA A 305 24.57 18.73 12.03
C ALA A 305 24.92 19.88 12.99
N ASP A 306 24.75 21.14 12.56
CA ASP A 306 25.02 22.34 13.35
C ASP A 306 24.13 22.47 14.60
N LEU A 307 22.89 22.00 14.54
CA LEU A 307 21.99 22.01 15.70
C LEU A 307 22.48 21.05 16.80
N VAL A 308 23.17 19.96 16.44
CA VAL A 308 23.76 19.05 17.43
C VAL A 308 24.78 19.79 18.30
N ASP A 309 25.65 20.59 17.68
CA ASP A 309 26.66 21.36 18.40
C ASP A 309 26.04 22.49 19.24
N GLN A 310 25.02 23.17 18.72
CA GLN A 310 24.27 24.18 19.48
C GLN A 310 23.60 23.61 20.73
N LEU A 311 22.99 22.43 20.64
CA LEU A 311 22.36 21.77 21.78
C LEU A 311 23.38 21.26 22.79
N ARG A 312 24.56 20.83 22.34
CA ARG A 312 25.65 20.39 23.21
C ARG A 312 26.19 21.54 24.09
N GLU A 313 26.19 22.76 23.56
CA GLU A 313 26.57 23.95 24.32
C GLU A 313 25.44 24.59 25.14
N ASN A 314 24.20 24.11 25.01
CA ASN A 314 23.06 24.66 25.75
C ASN A 314 23.21 24.37 27.26
N PRO A 315 23.33 25.41 28.13
CA PRO A 315 23.52 25.22 29.56
C PRO A 315 22.41 24.43 30.25
N ALA A 316 21.18 24.48 29.74
CA ALA A 316 20.04 23.76 30.31
C ALA A 316 20.11 22.24 30.06
N LEU A 317 20.84 21.82 29.04
CA LEU A 317 20.96 20.41 28.63
C LEU A 317 22.28 19.77 29.07
N LYS A 318 23.28 20.60 29.36
CA LYS A 318 24.64 20.18 29.70
C LYS A 318 24.65 19.32 30.96
N GLY A 319 25.35 18.20 30.91
CA GLY A 319 25.52 17.27 32.04
C GLY A 319 24.43 16.19 32.16
N ASN A 320 23.37 16.24 31.35
CA ASN A 320 22.42 15.12 31.28
C ASN A 320 22.99 13.98 30.42
N ALA A 321 23.07 12.77 30.98
CA ALA A 321 23.65 11.60 30.31
C ALA A 321 22.82 11.15 29.10
N MET A 322 21.48 11.18 29.20
CA MET A 322 20.58 10.80 28.10
C MET A 322 20.71 11.77 26.93
N VAL A 323 20.79 13.08 27.22
CA VAL A 323 21.00 14.10 26.19
C VAL A 323 22.36 13.92 25.52
N THR A 324 23.42 13.71 26.31
CA THR A 324 24.78 13.52 25.77
C THR A 324 24.83 12.34 24.81
N GLN A 325 24.31 11.17 25.23
CA GLN A 325 24.26 9.98 24.39
C GLN A 325 23.46 10.23 23.10
N ALA A 326 22.28 10.84 23.21
CA ALA A 326 21.43 11.12 22.06
C ALA A 326 22.11 12.08 21.07
N LEU A 327 22.81 13.12 21.54
CA LEU A 327 23.54 14.04 20.66
C LEU A 327 24.74 13.34 19.99
N ASP A 328 25.41 12.41 20.66
CA ASP A 328 26.47 11.60 20.05
C ASP A 328 25.92 10.65 18.97
N ASP A 329 24.74 10.07 19.18
CA ASP A 329 24.01 9.31 18.17
C ASP A 329 23.60 10.20 16.99
N MET A 330 23.00 11.38 17.23
CA MET A 330 22.63 12.32 16.16
C MET A 330 23.83 12.83 15.38
N SER A 331 24.97 13.10 16.04
CA SER A 331 26.22 13.46 15.36
C SER A 331 26.71 12.36 14.42
N ARG A 332 26.66 11.08 14.88
CA ARG A 332 27.00 9.92 14.06
C ARG A 332 26.03 9.76 12.88
N LEU A 333 24.74 9.93 13.10
CA LEU A 333 23.71 9.89 12.04
C LEU A 333 24.04 10.87 10.92
N PHE A 334 24.20 12.16 11.22
CA PHE A 334 24.49 13.17 10.20
C PHE A 334 25.80 12.91 9.46
N ARG A 335 26.83 12.45 10.17
CA ARG A 335 28.09 12.03 9.55
C ARG A 335 27.89 10.90 8.55
N TYR A 336 27.18 9.84 8.93
CA TYR A 336 26.92 8.70 8.05
C TYR A 336 26.02 9.06 6.88
N LEU A 337 24.99 9.88 7.08
CA LEU A 337 24.16 10.40 5.99
C LEU A 337 25.00 11.16 4.96
N GLY A 338 25.96 11.97 5.41
CA GLY A 338 26.90 12.66 4.52
C GLY A 338 27.80 11.69 3.72
N LEU A 339 28.30 10.62 4.37
CA LEU A 339 29.12 9.59 3.70
C LEU A 339 28.32 8.74 2.70
N LEU A 340 27.05 8.48 2.99
CA LEU A 340 26.14 7.73 2.13
C LEU A 340 25.61 8.56 0.95
N GLY A 341 25.88 9.87 0.92
CA GLY A 341 25.36 10.76 -0.12
C GLY A 341 23.86 11.04 0.00
N CYS A 342 23.32 10.99 1.23
CA CYS A 342 21.92 11.32 1.48
C CYS A 342 21.62 12.78 1.09
N PRO A 343 20.48 13.06 0.42
CA PRO A 343 20.07 14.42 0.09
C PRO A 343 19.94 15.36 1.31
N ASP A 344 20.13 16.67 1.11
CA ASP A 344 20.00 17.73 2.15
C ASP A 344 18.54 18.05 2.54
N GLN A 345 17.73 17.01 2.67
CA GLN A 345 16.31 17.07 3.04
C GLN A 345 16.09 16.59 4.49
N VAL A 346 17.12 16.06 5.15
CA VAL A 346 17.06 15.58 6.52
C VAL A 346 17.28 16.74 7.50
N ARG A 347 16.32 16.97 8.38
CA ARG A 347 16.31 18.10 9.33
C ARG A 347 16.11 17.59 10.76
N PHE A 348 16.97 18.03 11.67
CA PHE A 348 16.83 17.75 13.10
C PHE A 348 15.73 18.66 13.68
N ASP A 349 14.70 18.04 14.26
CA ASP A 349 13.52 18.73 14.77
C ASP A 349 13.11 18.21 16.15
N LEU A 350 13.29 19.03 17.18
CA LEU A 350 12.98 18.67 18.57
C LEU A 350 11.48 18.55 18.87
N SER A 351 10.63 19.10 18.01
CA SER A 351 9.17 18.95 18.12
C SER A 351 8.66 17.62 17.57
N LEU A 352 9.50 16.84 16.88
CA LEU A 352 9.12 15.50 16.46
C LEU A 352 9.10 14.58 17.68
N ALA A 353 7.92 14.35 18.22
CA ALA A 353 7.66 13.41 19.32
C ALA A 353 6.77 12.24 18.88
N ARG A 354 6.59 12.05 17.57
CA ARG A 354 5.78 10.99 16.98
C ARG A 354 6.39 9.63 17.27
N GLY A 355 5.54 8.71 17.71
CA GLY A 355 5.98 7.34 17.89
C GLY A 355 4.93 6.45 18.52
N LEU A 356 4.96 5.19 18.11
CA LEU A 356 4.35 4.14 18.92
C LEU A 356 5.22 3.99 20.18
N ASP A 357 4.59 3.64 21.31
CA ASP A 357 5.23 3.55 22.64
C ASP A 357 6.49 2.66 22.71
N TYR A 358 6.76 1.91 21.64
CA TYR A 358 7.88 0.98 21.53
C TYR A 358 9.20 1.59 21.01
N TYR A 359 9.24 2.84 20.52
CA TYR A 359 10.51 3.42 20.06
C TYR A 359 11.46 3.72 21.22
N THR A 360 12.75 3.39 21.03
CA THR A 360 13.81 3.47 22.05
C THR A 360 14.95 4.41 21.66
N GLY A 361 15.10 4.73 20.38
CA GLY A 361 16.24 5.51 19.85
C GLY A 361 15.81 6.57 18.85
N LEU A 362 16.41 6.55 17.65
CA LEU A 362 16.04 7.43 16.54
C LEU A 362 14.55 7.33 16.22
N ILE A 363 13.93 8.46 15.94
CA ILE A 363 12.58 8.58 15.36
C ILE A 363 12.65 9.54 14.18
N TYR A 364 11.88 9.25 13.14
CA TYR A 364 11.87 10.08 11.95
C TYR A 364 10.54 10.05 11.22
N GLU A 365 10.28 11.12 10.50
CA GLU A 365 9.06 11.35 9.76
C GLU A 365 9.35 12.17 8.50
N ALA A 366 8.81 11.73 7.38
CA ALA A 366 8.86 12.49 6.14
C ALA A 366 7.54 13.20 5.88
N VAL A 367 7.64 14.49 5.58
CA VAL A 367 6.51 15.36 5.24
C VAL A 367 6.76 15.93 3.86
N LEU A 368 5.72 15.96 3.01
CA LEU A 368 5.82 16.65 1.74
C LEU A 368 5.53 18.12 1.96
N GLU A 369 6.42 18.96 1.43
CA GLU A 369 6.26 20.41 1.52
C GLU A 369 5.36 20.88 0.37
N PRO A 370 4.46 21.85 0.60
CA PRO A 370 3.57 22.35 -0.44
C PRO A 370 4.39 22.94 -1.60
N THR A 371 3.94 22.69 -2.83
CA THR A 371 4.52 23.28 -4.05
C THR A 371 3.49 24.20 -4.71
N PRO A 372 3.92 25.20 -5.50
CA PRO A 372 3.00 26.07 -6.23
C PRO A 372 1.98 25.29 -7.10
N ASP A 373 2.41 24.16 -7.64
CA ASP A 373 1.62 23.30 -8.53
C ASP A 373 0.78 22.25 -7.79
N CYS A 374 1.08 22.01 -6.51
CA CYS A 374 0.34 21.10 -5.64
C CYS A 374 0.13 21.76 -4.28
N ASN A 375 -0.99 22.48 -4.17
CA ASN A 375 -1.40 23.22 -2.97
C ASN A 375 -1.92 22.30 -1.84
N VAL A 376 -1.65 20.99 -1.91
CA VAL A 376 -2.04 20.04 -0.89
C VAL A 376 -0.94 20.03 0.15
N THR A 377 -1.19 20.62 1.32
CA THR A 377 -0.35 20.37 2.51
C THR A 377 -0.54 18.91 2.89
N VAL A 378 0.34 18.06 2.38
CA VAL A 378 0.29 16.65 2.66
C VAL A 378 1.06 16.42 3.95
N GLY A 379 0.35 16.16 5.05
CA GLY A 379 1.01 15.72 6.27
C GLY A 379 1.88 14.48 6.03
N SER A 380 2.56 13.99 7.06
CA SER A 380 3.36 12.75 7.07
C SER A 380 3.05 11.70 6.00
N VAL A 381 4.05 11.36 5.16
CA VAL A 381 3.94 10.34 4.11
C VAL A 381 4.76 9.09 4.40
N ALA A 382 5.73 9.18 5.30
CA ALA A 382 6.49 8.05 5.80
C ALA A 382 6.98 8.37 7.21
N GLY A 383 7.31 7.33 7.98
CA GLY A 383 7.93 7.50 9.28
C GLY A 383 8.54 6.20 9.76
N GLY A 384 9.32 6.27 10.83
CA GLY A 384 10.06 5.13 11.33
C GLY A 384 10.84 5.46 12.58
N GLY A 385 11.61 4.48 13.03
CA GLY A 385 12.46 4.64 14.19
C GLY A 385 13.07 3.33 14.68
N ARG A 386 13.87 3.44 15.73
CA ARG A 386 14.54 2.33 16.43
C ARG A 386 13.70 1.84 17.60
N TYR A 387 13.53 0.53 17.74
CA TYR A 387 12.62 -0.11 18.69
C TYR A 387 13.21 -1.42 19.29
N ASP A 388 14.33 -1.29 20.00
CA ASP A 388 15.18 -2.44 20.38
C ASP A 388 14.52 -3.44 21.35
N LYS A 389 13.48 -3.00 22.08
CA LYS A 389 12.83 -3.79 23.12
C LYS A 389 11.62 -4.58 22.64
N LEU A 390 11.14 -4.34 21.42
CA LEU A 390 9.86 -4.92 20.97
C LEU A 390 9.95 -6.45 20.82
N VAL A 391 11.06 -6.95 20.28
CA VAL A 391 11.31 -8.39 20.12
C VAL A 391 11.46 -9.06 21.49
N GLY A 392 12.16 -8.40 22.43
CA GLY A 392 12.31 -8.86 23.82
C GLY A 392 11.01 -8.92 24.61
N MET A 393 9.89 -8.41 24.08
CA MET A 393 8.58 -8.67 24.69
C MET A 393 8.02 -10.07 24.35
N PHE A 394 8.58 -10.76 23.35
CA PHE A 394 8.19 -12.10 22.92
C PHE A 394 9.22 -13.18 23.26
N THR A 395 10.45 -12.77 23.62
CA THR A 395 11.56 -13.65 23.99
C THR A 395 12.34 -13.05 25.16
N LYS A 396 13.22 -13.80 25.81
CA LYS A 396 14.02 -13.28 26.94
C LYS A 396 15.22 -12.41 26.52
N LYS A 397 15.48 -12.29 25.21
CA LYS A 397 16.64 -11.57 24.66
C LYS A 397 16.13 -10.41 23.80
N ASP A 398 16.65 -9.22 24.06
CA ASP A 398 16.43 -8.07 23.19
C ASP A 398 17.17 -8.27 21.86
N ILE A 399 16.50 -7.93 20.77
CA ILE A 399 17.09 -7.89 19.42
C ILE A 399 16.87 -6.47 18.93
N PRO A 400 17.95 -5.68 18.77
CA PRO A 400 17.87 -4.32 18.26
C PRO A 400 17.19 -4.30 16.89
N CYS A 401 16.27 -3.38 16.69
CA CYS A 401 15.54 -3.23 15.44
C CYS A 401 15.40 -1.76 15.08
N VAL A 402 15.51 -1.45 13.81
CA VAL A 402 15.20 -0.14 13.23
C VAL A 402 14.50 -0.34 11.91
N GLY A 403 13.54 0.52 11.60
CA GLY A 403 12.86 0.46 10.32
C GLY A 403 11.93 1.62 10.06
N LEU A 404 11.35 1.58 8.87
CA LEU A 404 10.52 2.62 8.30
C LEU A 404 9.23 2.02 7.74
N SER A 405 8.20 2.85 7.66
CA SER A 405 6.91 2.56 7.04
C SER A 405 6.53 3.69 6.11
N ILE A 406 6.17 3.34 4.87
CA ILE A 406 5.72 4.30 3.85
C ILE A 406 4.19 4.27 3.77
N GLY A 407 3.58 5.43 4.01
CA GLY A 407 2.13 5.67 3.92
C GLY A 407 1.68 5.79 2.47
N VAL A 408 1.68 4.66 1.76
CA VAL A 408 1.48 4.65 0.30
C VAL A 408 0.12 5.16 -0.17
N GLU A 409 -0.96 5.05 0.62
CA GLU A 409 -2.28 5.58 0.23
C GLU A 409 -2.25 7.08 -0.07
N ARG A 410 -1.48 7.82 0.72
CA ARG A 410 -1.33 9.27 0.59
C ARG A 410 -0.51 9.60 -0.66
N LEU A 411 0.56 8.85 -0.90
CA LEU A 411 1.37 8.98 -2.11
C LEU A 411 0.56 8.66 -3.38
N PHE A 412 -0.28 7.62 -3.36
CA PHE A 412 -1.14 7.28 -4.50
C PHE A 412 -2.09 8.42 -4.86
N THR A 413 -2.71 9.04 -3.86
CA THR A 413 -3.65 10.14 -4.07
C THR A 413 -2.97 11.31 -4.79
N ILE A 414 -1.73 11.63 -4.40
CA ILE A 414 -0.96 12.73 -4.98
C ILE A 414 -0.53 12.38 -6.41
N LEU A 415 0.02 11.19 -6.61
CA LEU A 415 0.47 10.74 -7.93
C LEU A 415 -0.69 10.64 -8.91
N GLU A 416 -1.87 10.20 -8.47
CA GLU A 416 -3.09 10.20 -9.29
C GLU A 416 -3.47 11.63 -9.71
N GLN A 417 -3.37 12.61 -8.80
CA GLN A 417 -3.61 14.02 -9.12
C GLN A 417 -2.57 14.57 -10.10
N MET A 418 -1.28 14.24 -9.92
CA MET A 418 -0.21 14.65 -10.83
C MET A 418 -0.40 14.06 -12.24
N HIS A 419 -0.81 12.80 -12.37
CA HIS A 419 -1.11 12.19 -13.67
C HIS A 419 -2.32 12.85 -14.34
N LYS A 420 -3.37 13.16 -13.57
CA LYS A 420 -4.55 13.90 -14.09
C LYS A 420 -4.17 15.28 -14.60
N ALA A 421 -3.29 16.00 -13.89
CA ALA A 421 -2.81 17.32 -14.30
C ALA A 421 -2.00 17.27 -15.61
N LYS A 422 -1.29 16.17 -15.88
CA LYS A 422 -0.51 15.97 -17.12
C LYS A 422 -1.33 15.45 -18.30
N GLU A 423 -2.64 15.27 -18.15
CA GLU A 423 -3.55 14.65 -19.15
C GLU A 423 -3.04 13.30 -19.71
N GLN A 424 -2.17 12.61 -18.95
CA GLN A 424 -1.60 11.35 -19.37
C GLN A 424 -2.61 10.22 -19.18
N LYS A 425 -2.93 9.53 -20.28
CA LYS A 425 -3.83 8.37 -20.23
C LYS A 425 -3.13 7.19 -19.56
N ILE A 426 -3.60 6.85 -18.36
CA ILE A 426 -3.10 5.70 -17.61
C ILE A 426 -3.68 4.41 -18.20
N ARG A 427 -2.81 3.53 -18.67
CA ARG A 427 -3.20 2.21 -19.19
C ARG A 427 -3.52 1.28 -18.03
N THR A 428 -4.63 0.55 -18.14
CA THR A 428 -5.10 -0.42 -17.14
C THR A 428 -4.85 -1.88 -17.54
N THR A 429 -4.20 -2.09 -18.69
CA THR A 429 -3.88 -3.41 -19.23
C THR A 429 -2.48 -3.40 -19.83
N ALA A 430 -1.80 -4.54 -19.76
CA ALA A 430 -0.47 -4.74 -20.33
C ALA A 430 -0.49 -5.14 -21.82
N THR A 431 -1.65 -5.23 -22.46
CA THR A 431 -1.81 -5.72 -23.85
C THR A 431 -0.95 -4.93 -24.83
N GLN A 432 -0.01 -5.57 -25.50
CA GLN A 432 0.87 -4.95 -26.48
C GLN A 432 0.32 -5.11 -27.90
N VAL A 433 -0.42 -6.19 -28.17
CA VAL A 433 -0.93 -6.53 -29.50
C VAL A 433 -2.41 -6.87 -29.46
N TYR A 434 -3.18 -6.33 -30.39
CA TYR A 434 -4.57 -6.75 -30.60
C TYR A 434 -4.74 -7.47 -31.95
N VAL A 435 -5.23 -8.70 -31.92
CA VAL A 435 -5.48 -9.50 -33.13
C VAL A 435 -6.86 -9.16 -33.69
N CYS A 436 -6.86 -8.53 -34.86
CA CYS A 436 -8.01 -8.04 -35.58
C CYS A 436 -8.37 -8.94 -36.77
N SER A 437 -9.65 -8.94 -37.15
CA SER A 437 -10.06 -9.32 -38.51
C SER A 437 -11.27 -8.50 -38.96
N ALA A 438 -11.38 -8.24 -40.27
CA ALA A 438 -12.52 -7.51 -40.85
C ALA A 438 -13.57 -8.43 -41.46
N GLN A 439 -13.12 -9.57 -42.03
CA GLN A 439 -13.98 -10.55 -42.67
C GLN A 439 -14.60 -11.51 -41.65
N LYS A 440 -15.64 -12.21 -42.10
CA LYS A 440 -16.37 -13.19 -41.30
C LYS A 440 -15.60 -14.52 -41.23
N ASN A 441 -15.96 -15.37 -40.28
CA ASN A 441 -15.42 -16.74 -40.14
C ASN A 441 -13.90 -16.83 -39.87
N LEU A 442 -13.27 -15.74 -39.45
CA LEU A 442 -11.84 -15.70 -39.11
C LEU A 442 -11.56 -15.87 -37.60
N LEU A 443 -12.54 -16.30 -36.80
CA LEU A 443 -12.36 -16.47 -35.36
C LEU A 443 -11.23 -17.46 -35.04
N GLU A 444 -11.21 -18.62 -35.69
CA GLU A 444 -10.20 -19.66 -35.44
C GLU A 444 -8.79 -19.18 -35.79
N GLU A 445 -8.65 -18.39 -36.85
CA GLU A 445 -7.36 -17.81 -37.24
C GLU A 445 -6.89 -16.75 -36.25
N ARG A 446 -7.81 -15.91 -35.73
CA ARG A 446 -7.49 -14.96 -34.65
C ARG A 446 -7.04 -15.70 -33.39
N LEU A 447 -7.75 -16.77 -33.01
CA LEU A 447 -7.38 -17.60 -31.86
C LEU A 447 -6.01 -18.24 -32.05
N ARG A 448 -5.71 -18.78 -33.24
CA ARG A 448 -4.41 -19.38 -33.55
C ARG A 448 -3.27 -18.37 -33.43
N LEU A 449 -3.41 -17.20 -34.04
CA LEU A 449 -2.38 -16.15 -33.97
C LEU A 449 -2.24 -15.60 -32.55
N CYS A 450 -3.33 -15.37 -31.83
CA CYS A 450 -3.29 -14.92 -30.43
C CYS A 450 -2.58 -15.95 -29.54
N GLY A 451 -2.86 -17.25 -29.74
CA GLY A 451 -2.16 -18.34 -29.07
C GLY A 451 -0.65 -18.36 -29.36
N GLN A 452 -0.24 -18.15 -30.62
CA GLN A 452 1.18 -18.03 -30.99
C GLN A 452 1.87 -16.87 -30.27
N LEU A 453 1.22 -15.70 -30.19
CA LEU A 453 1.75 -14.54 -29.47
C LEU A 453 1.89 -14.83 -27.98
N TRP A 454 0.90 -15.47 -27.35
CA TRP A 454 0.97 -15.87 -25.95
C TRP A 454 2.08 -16.90 -25.69
N CYS A 455 2.24 -17.92 -26.55
CA CYS A 455 3.34 -18.88 -26.45
C CYS A 455 4.72 -18.20 -26.57
N ALA A 456 4.80 -17.08 -27.29
CA ALA A 456 6.01 -16.27 -27.40
C ALA A 456 6.19 -15.24 -26.25
N GLY A 457 5.30 -15.23 -25.25
CA GLY A 457 5.35 -14.32 -24.11
C GLY A 457 4.87 -12.90 -24.41
N LEU A 458 4.20 -12.66 -25.54
CA LEU A 458 3.66 -11.35 -25.89
C LEU A 458 2.24 -11.17 -25.33
N PRO A 459 1.97 -10.12 -24.55
CA PRO A 459 0.62 -9.78 -24.11
C PRO A 459 -0.26 -9.42 -25.30
N ALA A 460 -1.16 -10.33 -25.68
CA ALA A 460 -2.06 -10.16 -26.81
C ALA A 460 -3.54 -10.29 -26.39
N ALA A 461 -4.43 -9.64 -27.13
CA ALA A 461 -5.88 -9.77 -26.96
C ALA A 461 -6.61 -9.83 -28.31
N HIS A 462 -7.86 -10.28 -28.31
CA HIS A 462 -8.73 -10.28 -29.50
C HIS A 462 -10.19 -10.07 -29.10
N SER A 463 -11.07 -9.83 -30.07
CA SER A 463 -12.50 -9.67 -29.79
C SER A 463 -13.17 -10.99 -29.42
N LEU A 464 -14.02 -10.96 -28.39
CA LEU A 464 -14.88 -12.08 -27.98
C LEU A 464 -16.10 -12.31 -28.90
N ARG A 465 -16.28 -11.48 -29.93
CA ARG A 465 -17.30 -11.70 -30.95
C ARG A 465 -16.72 -12.51 -32.11
N SER A 466 -17.51 -13.41 -32.70
CA SER A 466 -17.05 -14.20 -33.86
C SER A 466 -16.69 -13.31 -35.05
N ASN A 467 -17.52 -12.30 -35.34
CA ASN A 467 -17.40 -11.40 -36.49
C ASN A 467 -17.40 -9.93 -36.04
N PRO A 468 -16.33 -9.44 -35.40
CA PRO A 468 -16.23 -8.06 -34.95
C PRO A 468 -16.05 -7.11 -36.14
N LYS A 469 -16.58 -5.88 -36.04
CA LYS A 469 -16.28 -4.84 -37.04
C LYS A 469 -14.84 -4.36 -36.83
N LEU A 470 -14.10 -4.11 -37.91
CA LEU A 470 -12.71 -3.63 -37.81
C LEU A 470 -12.61 -2.30 -37.04
N LEU A 471 -13.51 -1.35 -37.34
CA LEU A 471 -13.56 -0.06 -36.65
C LEU A 471 -13.72 -0.21 -35.13
N THR A 472 -14.59 -1.10 -34.66
CA THR A 472 -14.78 -1.33 -33.22
C THR A 472 -13.55 -1.93 -32.53
N GLN A 473 -12.72 -2.66 -33.27
CA GLN A 473 -11.47 -3.23 -32.75
C GLN A 473 -10.39 -2.15 -32.65
N PHE A 474 -10.27 -1.28 -33.66
CA PHE A 474 -9.37 -0.13 -33.58
C PHE A 474 -9.76 0.84 -32.47
N GLN A 475 -11.06 1.14 -32.33
CA GLN A 475 -11.55 1.97 -31.22
C GLN A 475 -11.18 1.36 -29.87
N TYR A 476 -11.33 0.04 -29.70
CA TYR A 476 -10.88 -0.64 -28.48
C TYR A 476 -9.38 -0.45 -28.23
N CYS A 477 -8.54 -0.54 -29.27
CA CYS A 477 -7.10 -0.33 -29.13
C CYS A 477 -6.77 1.12 -28.73
N GLU A 478 -7.42 2.11 -29.34
CA GLU A 478 -7.27 3.53 -29.00
C GLU A 478 -7.76 3.80 -27.56
N ASP A 479 -8.90 3.23 -27.16
CA ASP A 479 -9.51 3.38 -25.83
C ASP A 479 -8.67 2.72 -24.73
N THR A 480 -8.00 1.61 -25.01
CA THR A 480 -7.17 0.87 -24.03
C THR A 480 -5.66 1.15 -24.16
N GLY A 481 -5.26 1.93 -25.16
CA GLY A 481 -3.87 2.30 -25.43
C GLY A 481 -3.01 1.16 -25.96
N VAL A 482 -3.59 0.16 -26.65
CA VAL A 482 -2.83 -0.92 -27.27
C VAL A 482 -2.04 -0.37 -28.47
N PRO A 483 -0.71 -0.55 -28.53
CA PRO A 483 0.11 0.10 -29.53
C PRO A 483 0.04 -0.54 -30.92
N ILE A 484 -0.15 -1.86 -31.00
CA ILE A 484 -0.08 -2.63 -32.26
C ILE A 484 -1.37 -3.42 -32.48
N ALA A 485 -1.87 -3.42 -33.72
CA ALA A 485 -2.88 -4.36 -34.18
C ALA A 485 -2.34 -5.27 -35.30
N LEU A 486 -2.61 -6.56 -35.20
CA LEU A 486 -2.34 -7.55 -36.24
C LEU A 486 -3.64 -7.92 -36.94
N ILE A 487 -3.75 -7.60 -38.22
CA ILE A 487 -5.00 -7.72 -38.98
C ILE A 487 -4.90 -8.94 -39.90
N ILE A 488 -5.82 -9.88 -39.68
CA ILE A 488 -5.99 -11.08 -40.48
C ILE A 488 -7.08 -10.86 -41.52
N GLY A 489 -6.77 -11.20 -42.77
CA GLY A 489 -7.71 -11.27 -43.89
C GLY A 489 -7.46 -12.54 -44.72
N GLU A 490 -8.46 -12.96 -45.50
CA GLU A 490 -8.43 -14.16 -46.34
C GLU A 490 -7.34 -14.10 -47.43
N SER A 491 -7.05 -12.91 -47.98
CA SER A 491 -5.93 -12.70 -48.91
C SER A 491 -4.59 -12.93 -48.21
N GLU A 492 -4.40 -12.27 -47.07
CA GLU A 492 -3.16 -12.34 -46.29
C GLU A 492 -2.91 -13.76 -45.79
N LEU A 493 -3.96 -14.48 -45.37
CA LEU A 493 -3.87 -15.88 -44.98
C LEU A 493 -3.44 -16.79 -46.13
N ARG A 494 -3.95 -16.57 -47.35
CA ARG A 494 -3.52 -17.33 -48.54
C ARG A 494 -2.05 -17.12 -48.85
N ASP A 495 -1.55 -15.91 -48.61
CA ASP A 495 -0.15 -15.52 -48.86
C ASP A 495 0.79 -15.80 -47.66
N ASN A 496 0.30 -16.49 -46.62
CA ASN A 496 0.98 -16.70 -45.32
C ASN A 496 1.51 -15.41 -44.68
N LYS A 497 0.72 -14.34 -44.73
CA LYS A 497 1.04 -13.00 -44.22
C LYS A 497 0.02 -12.51 -43.21
N VAL A 498 0.38 -11.45 -42.49
CA VAL A 498 -0.51 -10.67 -41.64
C VAL A 498 -0.17 -9.19 -41.78
N LYS A 499 -1.15 -8.31 -41.63
CA LYS A 499 -0.90 -6.86 -41.62
C LYS A 499 -0.60 -6.40 -40.21
N LEU A 500 0.57 -5.80 -40.01
CA LEU A 500 0.94 -5.13 -38.77
C LEU A 500 0.61 -3.65 -38.89
N ARG A 501 -0.24 -3.14 -37.99
CA ARG A 501 -0.63 -1.75 -37.89
C ARG A 501 -0.16 -1.13 -36.58
N CYS A 502 0.55 -0.02 -36.67
CA CYS A 502 0.76 0.85 -35.51
C CYS A 502 -0.51 1.69 -35.29
N ILE A 503 -1.11 1.61 -34.10
CA ILE A 503 -2.39 2.27 -33.81
C ILE A 503 -2.25 3.80 -33.83
N ALA A 504 -1.22 4.34 -33.17
CA ALA A 504 -1.00 5.78 -33.08
C ALA A 504 -0.67 6.42 -34.44
N SER A 505 0.28 5.84 -35.19
CA SER A 505 0.71 6.40 -36.48
C SER A 505 -0.19 6.01 -37.65
N ARG A 506 -1.06 5.02 -37.47
CA ARG A 506 -1.91 4.40 -38.50
C ARG A 506 -1.14 3.80 -39.68
N LYS A 507 0.19 3.67 -39.58
CA LYS A 507 1.03 3.02 -40.59
C LYS A 507 0.80 1.51 -40.54
N GLU A 508 0.68 0.92 -41.72
CA GLU A 508 0.48 -0.51 -41.92
C GLU A 508 1.59 -1.09 -42.81
N ARG A 509 2.02 -2.30 -42.50
CA ARG A 509 2.92 -3.08 -43.37
C ARG A 509 2.54 -4.56 -43.33
N LEU A 510 2.80 -5.26 -44.43
CA LEU A 510 2.67 -6.71 -44.48
C LEU A 510 3.91 -7.35 -43.84
N VAL A 511 3.68 -8.36 -43.01
CA VAL A 511 4.74 -9.18 -42.42
C VAL A 511 4.41 -10.65 -42.66
N ASP A 512 5.44 -11.47 -42.84
CA ASP A 512 5.27 -12.91 -42.97
C ASP A 512 4.77 -13.49 -41.64
N ARG A 513 3.82 -14.42 -41.71
CA ARG A 513 3.17 -14.97 -40.52
C ARG A 513 4.17 -15.72 -39.64
N ASP A 514 5.16 -16.37 -40.26
CA ASP A 514 6.17 -17.17 -39.56
C ASP A 514 7.15 -16.31 -38.75
N SER A 515 7.43 -15.08 -39.20
CA SER A 515 8.31 -14.12 -38.50
C SER A 515 7.54 -13.04 -37.72
N CYS A 516 6.21 -13.13 -37.67
CA CYS A 516 5.34 -12.10 -37.11
C CYS A 516 5.67 -11.74 -35.65
N VAL A 517 6.04 -12.74 -34.84
CA VAL A 517 6.43 -12.54 -33.43
C VAL A 517 7.65 -11.62 -33.32
N ASP A 518 8.67 -11.85 -34.14
CA ASP A 518 9.92 -11.09 -34.09
C ASP A 518 9.72 -9.67 -34.63
N GLU A 519 8.91 -9.53 -35.68
CA GLU A 519 8.51 -8.24 -36.24
C GLU A 519 7.74 -7.39 -35.22
N VAL A 520 6.83 -8.00 -34.46
CA VAL A 520 6.13 -7.33 -33.35
C VAL A 520 7.11 -6.88 -32.27
N ARG A 521 8.06 -7.74 -31.87
CA ARG A 521 9.07 -7.37 -30.86
C ARG A 521 9.93 -6.20 -31.32
N ALA A 522 10.38 -6.21 -32.56
CA ALA A 522 11.16 -5.13 -33.15
C ALA A 522 10.37 -3.81 -33.18
N GLU A 523 9.08 -3.86 -33.56
CA GLU A 523 8.22 -2.68 -33.57
C GLU A 523 7.98 -2.13 -32.15
N LEU A 524 7.71 -3.00 -31.17
CA LEU A 524 7.53 -2.59 -29.77
C LEU A 524 8.81 -1.93 -29.21
N ALA A 525 9.99 -2.46 -29.52
CA ALA A 525 11.26 -1.86 -29.12
C ALA A 525 11.48 -0.47 -29.74
N SER A 526 11.15 -0.32 -31.03
CA SER A 526 11.20 0.96 -31.74
C SER A 526 10.27 2.00 -31.10
N LEU A 527 9.03 1.61 -30.78
CA LEU A 527 8.05 2.49 -30.12
C LEU A 527 8.49 2.91 -28.71
N ALA A 528 9.08 2.00 -27.93
CA ALA A 528 9.60 2.31 -26.60
C ALA A 528 10.77 3.31 -26.66
N ALA A 529 11.69 3.14 -27.62
CA ALA A 529 12.81 4.06 -27.80
C ALA A 529 12.36 5.47 -28.22
N ALA A 530 11.29 5.58 -29.01
CA ALA A 530 10.70 6.86 -29.39
C ALA A 530 10.04 7.60 -28.21
N GLN A 531 9.39 6.85 -27.30
CA GLN A 531 8.79 7.41 -26.09
C GLN A 531 9.85 7.98 -25.14
N GLN A 532 10.95 7.24 -24.88
CA GLN A 532 12.03 7.71 -24.00
C GLN A 532 12.67 9.02 -24.47
N LYS A 533 12.82 9.22 -25.79
CA LYS A 533 13.34 10.49 -26.36
C LYS A 533 12.41 11.68 -26.22
N THR A 534 11.13 11.44 -25.93
CA THR A 534 10.12 12.49 -25.76
C THR A 534 9.94 12.87 -24.28
N GLU A 535 10.33 11.97 -23.37
CA GLU A 535 10.26 12.16 -21.91
C GLU A 535 11.55 12.71 -21.29
N GLN A 536 12.69 12.55 -21.98
CA GLN A 536 13.94 13.29 -21.73
C GLN A 536 13.87 14.68 -22.36
#